data_AF-A0A2M9P739-F1
#
_entry.id   AF-A0A2M9P739-F1
#
_cell.length_a   1.000
_cell.length_b   1.000
_cell.length_c   1.000
_cell.angle_alpha   90.00
_cell.angle_beta   90.00
_cell.angle_gamma   90.00
#
_symmetry.space_group_name_H-M   'P 1'
#
loop_
_entity.id
_entity.type
_entity.pdbx_description
1 polymer ?
#
loop_
_entity_poly.entity_id
_entity_poly.type
_entity_poly.pdbx_seq_one_letter_code
_entity_poly.pdbx_strand_id
1 'polypeptide(L)'
;QVLSALGLGLILFAIFAFDEKTPFPSLYALVPVGGAALVLMFCGPVTWTGRLLATPPMVGIGLLSYSAYLWHQPLFAFARIRGEIHPSTALILALAAASLGLAYLSWRFVEQPFRRSRGRLLPSQAAVFGASGAAIGLFMAFGLYGYVSGGMPARFGANPIRTA
;
A
#
# COMPACT_ATOMS: atom_id res chain seq x y z
N GLN A 1 -24.28 -0.49 19.11
CA GLN A 1 -23.78 -1.88 19.29
C GLN A 1 -24.25 -2.79 18.17
N VAL A 2 -25.57 -2.94 17.93
CA VAL A 2 -26.08 -3.85 16.88
C VAL A 2 -25.56 -3.48 15.50
N LEU A 3 -25.65 -2.20 15.09
CA LEU A 3 -25.19 -1.77 13.76
C LEU A 3 -23.67 -1.88 13.59
N SER A 4 -22.88 -1.58 14.63
CA SER A 4 -21.41 -1.71 14.58
C SER A 4 -20.96 -3.17 14.52
N ALA A 5 -21.64 -4.06 15.24
CA ALA A 5 -21.40 -5.51 15.19
C ALA A 5 -21.83 -6.11 13.85
N LEU A 6 -22.97 -5.67 13.30
CA LEU A 6 -23.41 -6.02 11.96
C LEU A 6 -22.38 -5.57 10.92
N GLY A 7 -21.89 -4.34 11.03
CA GLY A 7 -20.85 -3.82 10.14
C GLY A 7 -19.59 -4.68 10.15
N LEU A 8 -19.08 -5.02 11.34
CA LEU A 8 -17.95 -5.93 11.49
C LEU A 8 -18.26 -7.33 10.94
N GLY A 9 -19.46 -7.84 11.19
CA GLY A 9 -19.93 -9.13 10.68
C GLY A 9 -19.97 -9.18 9.15
N LEU A 10 -20.42 -8.11 8.48
CA LEU A 10 -20.41 -8.02 7.02
C LEU A 10 -18.99 -8.01 6.44
N ILE A 11 -18.05 -7.32 7.11
CA ILE A 11 -16.63 -7.33 6.71
C ILE A 11 -16.05 -8.74 6.86
N LEU A 12 -16.26 -9.38 8.02
CA LEU A 12 -15.78 -10.75 8.25
C LEU A 12 -16.41 -11.74 7.27
N PHE A 13 -17.71 -11.61 7.02
CA PHE A 13 -18.39 -12.42 6.02
C PHE A 13 -17.75 -12.27 4.64
N ALA A 14 -17.49 -11.03 4.19
CA ALA A 14 -16.85 -10.81 2.90
C ALA A 14 -15.44 -11.42 2.82
N ILE A 15 -14.66 -11.38 3.91
CA ILE A 15 -13.30 -11.96 3.97
C ILE A 15 -13.33 -13.49 3.78
N PHE A 16 -14.33 -14.19 4.34
CA PHE A 16 -14.39 -15.65 4.31
C PHE A 16 -15.28 -16.23 3.21
N ALA A 17 -16.27 -15.47 2.74
CA ALA A 17 -17.24 -15.94 1.75
C ALA A 17 -16.86 -15.57 0.30
N PHE A 18 -16.07 -14.52 0.11
CA PHE A 18 -15.64 -14.12 -1.23
C PHE A 18 -14.31 -14.76 -1.59
N ASP A 19 -14.23 -15.28 -2.81
CA ASP A 19 -13.08 -16.00 -3.34
C ASP A 19 -12.86 -15.60 -4.81
N GLU A 20 -11.86 -16.17 -5.48
CA GLU A 20 -11.52 -15.90 -6.89
C GLU A 20 -12.69 -16.10 -7.87
N LYS A 21 -13.70 -16.89 -7.46
CA LYS A 21 -14.92 -17.15 -8.23
C LYS A 21 -15.99 -16.08 -8.08
N THR A 22 -15.87 -15.19 -7.09
CA THR A 22 -16.80 -14.08 -6.90
C THR A 22 -16.57 -13.05 -8.01
N PRO A 23 -17.55 -12.76 -8.87
CA PRO A 23 -17.36 -11.81 -9.97
C PRO A 23 -16.96 -10.44 -9.44
N PHE A 24 -15.90 -9.85 -9.99
CA PHE A 24 -15.47 -8.50 -9.64
C PHE A 24 -15.15 -7.67 -10.90
N PRO A 25 -15.67 -6.44 -11.02
CA PRO A 25 -16.53 -5.70 -10.08
C PRO A 25 -18.00 -6.16 -10.09
N SER A 26 -18.66 -6.18 -8.93
CA SER A 26 -20.07 -6.60 -8.80
C SER A 26 -20.77 -5.99 -7.58
N LEU A 27 -22.11 -6.16 -7.51
CA LEU A 27 -22.92 -5.77 -6.35
C LEU A 27 -22.45 -6.43 -5.04
N TYR A 28 -21.72 -7.55 -5.09
CA TYR A 28 -21.15 -8.20 -3.90
C TYR A 28 -20.18 -7.28 -3.15
N ALA A 29 -19.52 -6.33 -3.84
CA ALA A 29 -18.66 -5.34 -3.19
C ALA A 29 -19.42 -4.41 -2.21
N LEU A 30 -20.74 -4.26 -2.35
CA LEU A 30 -21.54 -3.48 -1.41
C LEU A 30 -21.55 -4.09 0.00
N VAL A 31 -21.31 -5.40 0.13
CA VAL A 31 -21.30 -6.08 1.42
C VAL A 31 -20.14 -5.59 2.31
N PRO A 32 -18.86 -5.70 1.91
CA PRO A 32 -17.76 -5.16 2.72
C PRO A 32 -17.77 -3.63 2.79
N VAL A 33 -18.22 -2.93 1.74
CA VAL A 33 -18.29 -1.46 1.75
C VAL A 33 -19.36 -0.95 2.71
N GLY A 34 -20.55 -1.53 2.69
CA GLY A 34 -21.62 -1.24 3.65
C GLY A 34 -21.20 -1.63 5.07
N GLY A 35 -20.53 -2.76 5.23
CA GLY A 35 -19.93 -3.16 6.50
C GLY A 35 -18.94 -2.12 7.06
N ALA A 36 -18.02 -1.65 6.22
CA ALA A 36 -17.07 -0.59 6.56
C ALA A 36 -17.78 0.72 6.91
N ALA A 37 -18.79 1.14 6.15
CA ALA A 37 -19.57 2.34 6.42
C ALA A 37 -20.27 2.26 7.79
N LEU A 38 -20.89 1.12 8.12
CA LEU A 38 -21.52 0.89 9.42
C LEU A 38 -20.53 0.93 10.57
N VAL A 39 -19.33 0.35 10.39
CA VAL A 39 -18.25 0.46 11.39
C VAL A 39 -17.84 1.91 11.53
N LEU A 40 -17.57 2.64 10.45
CA LEU A 40 -17.13 4.04 10.52
C LEU A 40 -18.18 4.95 11.17
N MET A 41 -19.48 4.72 10.93
CA MET A 41 -20.56 5.57 11.43
C MET A 41 -20.98 5.26 12.87
N PHE A 42 -20.95 3.98 13.27
CA PHE A 42 -21.55 3.55 14.54
C PHE A 42 -20.56 2.94 15.54
N CYS A 43 -19.28 2.83 15.17
CA CYS A 43 -18.23 2.39 16.07
C CYS A 43 -17.67 3.56 16.88
N GLY A 44 -17.55 3.41 18.19
CA GLY A 44 -17.08 4.46 19.09
C GLY A 44 -16.50 3.88 20.38
N PRO A 45 -15.95 4.72 21.28
CA PRO A 45 -15.25 4.25 22.48
C PRO A 45 -16.14 3.46 23.45
N VAL A 46 -17.46 3.68 23.39
CA VAL A 46 -18.46 2.96 24.21
C VAL A 46 -18.87 1.62 23.56
N THR A 47 -18.60 1.41 22.27
CA THR A 47 -18.98 0.17 21.59
C THR A 47 -17.99 -0.96 21.84
N TRP A 48 -18.48 -2.19 21.99
CA TRP A 48 -17.60 -3.36 22.13
C TRP A 48 -16.72 -3.52 20.89
N THR A 49 -17.31 -3.34 19.70
CA THR A 49 -16.60 -3.31 18.41
C THR A 49 -15.50 -2.25 18.39
N GLY A 50 -15.77 -1.06 18.95
CA GLY A 50 -14.80 0.03 19.01
C GLY A 50 -13.65 -0.26 19.95
N ARG A 51 -13.95 -0.83 21.13
CA ARG A 51 -12.92 -1.27 22.08
C ARG A 51 -12.02 -2.35 21.49
N LEU A 52 -12.59 -3.30 20.75
CA LEU A 52 -11.84 -4.36 20.06
C LEU A 52 -10.90 -3.78 19.00
N LEU A 53 -11.44 -2.92 18.11
CA LEU A 53 -10.66 -2.30 17.03
C LEU A 53 -9.64 -1.27 17.54
N ALA A 54 -9.88 -0.68 18.71
CA ALA A 54 -8.96 0.26 19.36
C ALA A 54 -7.83 -0.43 20.15
N THR A 55 -7.75 -1.77 20.15
CA THR A 55 -6.65 -2.47 20.79
C THR A 55 -5.30 -2.11 20.11
N PRO A 56 -4.20 -1.99 20.88
CA PRO A 56 -2.88 -1.69 20.32
C PRO A 56 -2.46 -2.56 19.11
N PRO A 57 -2.68 -3.89 19.08
CA PRO A 57 -2.35 -4.70 17.91
C PRO A 57 -3.19 -4.35 16.67
N MET A 58 -4.49 -4.13 16.82
CA MET A 58 -5.37 -3.78 15.68
C MET A 58 -5.00 -2.41 15.09
N VAL A 59 -4.75 -1.43 15.95
CA VAL A 59 -4.26 -0.12 15.54
C VAL A 59 -2.88 -0.24 14.89
N GLY A 60 -1.98 -1.06 15.45
CA GLY A 60 -0.65 -1.32 14.89
C GLY A 60 -0.69 -1.88 13.48
N ILE A 61 -1.58 -2.84 13.21
CA ILE A 61 -1.79 -3.40 11.86
C ILE A 61 -2.27 -2.29 10.91
N GLY A 62 -3.26 -1.50 11.32
CA GLY A 62 -3.78 -0.39 10.50
C GLY A 62 -2.70 0.65 10.17
N LEU A 63 -1.86 0.99 11.15
CA LEU A 63 -0.75 1.91 10.98
C LEU A 63 0.35 1.39 10.04
N LEU A 64 0.59 0.07 10.04
CA LEU A 64 1.59 -0.55 9.17
C LEU A 64 1.04 -0.82 7.76
N SER A 65 -0.28 -0.96 7.61
CA SER A 65 -0.94 -1.37 6.36
C SER A 65 -0.56 -0.51 5.14
N TYR A 66 -0.46 0.81 5.33
CA TYR A 66 -0.08 1.73 4.26
C TYR A 66 1.35 1.48 3.78
N SER A 67 2.30 1.41 4.71
CA SER A 67 3.70 1.14 4.39
C SER A 67 3.88 -0.26 3.79
N ALA A 68 3.14 -1.27 4.27
CA ALA A 68 3.15 -2.62 3.70
C ALA A 68 2.61 -2.64 2.26
N TYR A 69 1.54 -1.88 2.00
CA TYR A 69 1.00 -1.72 0.65
C TYR A 69 2.04 -1.15 -0.33
N LEU A 70 2.84 -0.16 0.10
CA LEU A 70 3.88 0.44 -0.74
C LEU A 70 5.01 -0.52 -1.09
N TRP A 71 5.46 -1.35 -0.15
CA TRP A 71 6.66 -2.18 -0.36
C TRP A 71 6.39 -3.57 -0.94
N HIS A 72 5.23 -4.18 -0.71
CA HIS A 72 5.00 -5.52 -1.25
C HIS A 72 4.98 -5.52 -2.78
N GLN A 73 4.24 -4.58 -3.41
CA GLN A 73 4.14 -4.47 -4.87
C GLN A 73 5.50 -4.43 -5.59
N PRO A 74 6.43 -3.49 -5.27
CA PRO A 74 7.73 -3.43 -5.95
C PRO A 74 8.56 -4.70 -5.71
N LEU A 75 8.58 -5.24 -4.48
CA LEU A 75 9.34 -6.45 -4.17
C LEU A 75 8.87 -7.64 -5.03
N PHE A 76 7.57 -7.88 -5.10
CA PHE A 76 7.00 -8.95 -5.92
C PHE A 76 7.13 -8.68 -7.43
N ALA A 77 7.04 -7.41 -7.87
CA ALA A 77 7.27 -7.04 -9.26
C ALA A 77 8.72 -7.30 -9.69
N PHE A 78 9.70 -6.93 -8.87
CA PHE A 78 11.12 -7.21 -9.15
C PHE A 78 11.42 -8.70 -9.18
N ALA A 79 10.84 -9.49 -8.27
CA ALA A 79 10.98 -10.94 -8.29
C ALA A 79 10.47 -11.54 -9.62
N ARG A 80 9.31 -11.07 -10.10
CA ARG A 80 8.72 -11.52 -11.37
C ARG A 80 9.58 -11.12 -12.58
N ILE A 81 10.13 -9.90 -12.60
CA ILE A 81 10.99 -9.42 -13.69
C ILE A 81 12.29 -10.23 -13.80
N ARG A 82 12.81 -10.74 -12.68
CA ARG A 82 14.03 -11.55 -12.65
C ARG A 82 13.86 -12.98 -13.16
N GLY A 83 12.68 -13.34 -13.66
CA GLY A 83 12.42 -14.64 -14.30
C GLY A 83 11.76 -15.68 -13.40
N GLU A 84 11.43 -15.34 -12.15
CA GLU A 84 10.69 -16.21 -11.24
C GLU A 84 9.19 -16.14 -11.56
N ILE A 85 8.77 -16.82 -12.63
CA ILE A 85 7.35 -16.92 -13.03
C ILE A 85 6.56 -17.72 -11.98
N HIS A 86 7.22 -18.67 -11.32
CA HIS A 86 6.69 -19.45 -10.21
C HIS A 86 7.65 -19.36 -9.01
N PRO A 87 7.64 -18.25 -8.25
CA PRO A 87 8.52 -18.10 -7.11
C PRO A 87 8.22 -19.20 -6.08
N SER A 88 9.27 -19.83 -5.55
CA SER A 88 9.12 -20.85 -4.52
C SER A 88 8.40 -20.30 -3.28
N THR A 89 7.68 -21.16 -2.55
CA THR A 89 7.00 -20.75 -1.30
C THR A 89 7.97 -20.09 -0.33
N ALA A 90 9.21 -20.58 -0.26
CA ALA A 90 10.26 -19.98 0.56
C ALA A 90 10.60 -18.55 0.11
N LEU A 91 10.69 -18.30 -1.20
CA LEU A 91 10.92 -16.96 -1.74
C LEU A 91 9.73 -16.03 -1.47
N ILE A 92 8.49 -16.50 -1.64
CA ILE A 92 7.29 -15.71 -1.34
C ILE A 92 7.27 -15.29 0.15
N LEU A 93 7.53 -16.23 1.05
CA LEU A 93 7.60 -15.95 2.49
C LEU A 93 8.74 -14.99 2.84
N ALA A 94 9.91 -15.15 2.21
CA ALA A 94 11.03 -14.24 2.40
C ALA A 94 10.70 -12.82 1.90
N LEU A 95 10.06 -12.67 0.74
CA LEU A 95 9.63 -11.39 0.19
C LEU A 95 8.53 -10.74 1.04
N ALA A 96 7.58 -11.54 1.55
CA ALA A 96 6.55 -11.05 2.47
C ALA A 96 7.16 -10.54 3.78
N ALA A 97 8.09 -11.30 4.37
CA ALA A 97 8.82 -10.88 5.57
C ALA A 97 9.67 -9.62 5.31
N ALA A 98 10.38 -9.55 4.19
CA ALA A 98 11.13 -8.38 3.77
C ALA A 98 10.23 -7.16 3.58
N SER A 99 9.07 -7.34 2.95
CA SER A 99 8.07 -6.28 2.78
C SER A 99 7.56 -5.75 4.11
N LEU A 100 7.27 -6.62 5.08
CA LEU A 100 6.84 -6.21 6.41
C LEU A 100 7.97 -5.51 7.19
N GLY A 101 9.21 -5.96 7.05
CA GLY A 101 10.39 -5.29 7.60
C GLY A 101 10.57 -3.88 7.03
N LEU A 102 10.54 -3.74 5.70
CA LEU A 102 10.62 -2.44 5.02
C LEU A 102 9.43 -1.54 5.37
N ALA A 103 8.24 -2.11 5.51
CA ALA A 103 7.07 -1.40 5.96
C ALA A 103 7.26 -0.83 7.37
N TYR A 104 7.80 -1.63 8.29
CA TYR A 104 8.04 -1.19 9.66
C TYR A 104 9.08 -0.07 9.72
N LEU A 105 10.19 -0.22 8.98
CA LEU A 105 11.23 0.81 8.88
C LEU A 105 10.66 2.10 8.29
N SER A 106 9.88 2.01 7.21
CA SER A 106 9.25 3.17 6.58
C SER A 106 8.25 3.84 7.49
N TRP A 107 7.40 3.06 8.15
CA TRP A 107 6.46 3.59 9.13
C TRP A 107 7.19 4.30 10.29
N ARG A 108 8.27 3.70 10.82
CA ARG A 108 8.99 4.21 11.99
C ARG A 108 9.85 5.45 11.69
N PHE A 109 10.52 5.46 10.53
CA PHE A 109 11.53 6.47 10.18
C PHE A 109 11.06 7.51 9.17
N VAL A 110 10.05 7.20 8.37
CA VAL A 110 9.45 8.14 7.42
C VAL A 110 8.12 8.59 7.99
N GLU A 111 7.11 7.73 7.98
CA GLU A 111 5.73 8.12 8.25
C GLU A 111 5.52 8.74 9.64
N GLN A 112 6.06 8.13 10.69
CA GLN A 112 5.86 8.59 12.07
C GLN A 112 6.50 9.97 12.35
N PRO A 113 7.73 10.28 11.90
CA PRO A 113 8.27 11.64 11.97
C PRO A 113 7.41 12.68 11.27
N PHE A 114 6.94 12.42 10.05
CA PHE A 114 6.06 13.35 9.33
C PHE A 114 4.70 13.51 10.03
N ARG A 115 4.15 12.43 10.60
CA ARG A 115 2.85 12.45 11.28
C ARG A 115 2.89 13.12 12.65
N ARG A 116 4.01 13.01 13.37
CA ARG A 116 4.18 13.61 14.71
C ARG A 116 4.79 15.01 14.68
N SER A 117 5.47 15.38 13.60
CA SER A 117 5.96 16.75 13.41
C SER A 117 4.78 17.71 13.26
N ARG A 118 4.37 18.35 14.36
CA ARG A 118 3.45 19.49 14.34
C ARG A 118 4.09 20.76 13.79
N GLY A 119 5.42 20.76 13.59
CA GLY A 119 6.13 21.82 12.90
C GLY A 119 5.98 21.68 11.40
N ARG A 120 5.67 22.80 10.71
CA ARG A 120 5.73 22.81 9.25
C ARG A 120 7.18 22.60 8.82
N LEU A 121 7.45 21.51 8.10
CA LEU A 121 8.77 21.26 7.50
C LEU A 121 9.18 22.36 6.52
N LEU A 122 8.19 22.99 5.90
CA LEU A 122 8.37 24.12 4.99
C LEU A 122 7.59 25.33 5.53
N PRO A 123 8.17 26.54 5.47
CA PRO A 123 7.64 27.71 6.19
C PRO A 123 6.24 28.14 5.70
N SER A 124 5.88 27.84 4.45
CA SER A 124 4.63 28.26 3.83
C SER A 124 4.07 27.21 2.86
N GLN A 125 2.77 27.30 2.56
CA GLN A 125 2.13 26.47 1.52
C GLN A 125 2.79 26.69 0.14
N ALA A 126 3.20 27.93 -0.17
CA ALA A 126 3.94 28.25 -1.38
C ALA A 126 5.28 27.50 -1.48
N ALA A 127 6.00 27.35 -0.34
CA ALA A 127 7.21 26.54 -0.30
C ALA A 127 6.93 25.05 -0.53
N VAL A 128 5.79 24.52 -0.04
CA VAL A 128 5.35 23.14 -0.34
C VAL A 128 5.08 22.98 -1.84
N PHE A 129 4.29 23.87 -2.45
CA PHE A 129 4.03 23.83 -3.89
C PHE A 129 5.31 23.99 -4.72
N GLY A 130 6.21 24.88 -4.32
CA GLY A 130 7.51 25.07 -4.98
C GLY A 130 8.39 23.82 -4.89
N ALA A 131 8.52 23.22 -3.69
CA ALA A 131 9.28 21.99 -3.49
C ALA A 131 8.69 20.80 -4.27
N SER A 132 7.37 20.64 -4.25
CA SER A 132 6.68 19.62 -5.04
C SER A 132 6.87 19.86 -6.54
N GLY A 133 6.74 21.10 -7.01
CA GLY A 133 6.97 21.46 -8.41
C GLY A 133 8.40 21.19 -8.85
N ALA A 134 9.39 21.53 -8.02
CA ALA A 134 10.81 21.22 -8.28
C ALA A 134 11.07 19.71 -8.32
N ALA A 135 10.49 18.95 -7.39
CA ALA A 135 10.62 17.49 -7.37
C ALA A 135 9.99 16.86 -8.62
N ILE A 136 8.79 17.27 -9.00
CA ILE A 136 8.13 16.81 -10.23
C ILE A 136 8.98 17.19 -11.45
N GLY A 137 9.48 18.42 -11.51
CA GLY A 137 10.39 18.89 -12.57
C GLY A 137 11.63 18.02 -12.70
N LEU A 138 12.26 17.68 -11.57
CA LEU A 138 13.40 16.75 -11.51
C LEU A 138 13.04 15.36 -12.05
N PHE A 139 11.91 14.78 -11.61
CA PHE A 139 11.45 13.48 -12.10
C PHE A 139 11.13 13.49 -13.60
N MET A 140 10.49 14.56 -14.08
CA MET A 140 10.20 14.74 -15.51
C MET A 140 11.48 14.90 -16.33
N ALA A 141 12.44 15.71 -15.85
CA ALA A 141 13.72 15.90 -16.52
C ALA A 141 14.51 14.57 -16.58
N PHE A 142 14.55 13.81 -15.49
CA PHE A 142 15.17 12.49 -15.45
C PHE A 142 14.49 11.50 -16.40
N GLY A 143 13.15 11.48 -16.42
CA GLY A 143 12.38 10.64 -17.34
C GLY A 143 12.58 11.02 -18.80
N LEU A 144 12.59 12.31 -19.11
CA LEU A 144 12.82 12.83 -20.47
C LEU A 144 14.25 12.54 -20.93
N TYR A 145 15.24 12.74 -20.05
CA TYR A 145 16.62 12.36 -20.32
C TYR A 145 16.71 10.88 -20.68
N GLY A 146 16.10 10.00 -19.88
CA GLY A 146 16.05 8.57 -20.16
C GLY A 146 15.30 8.21 -21.45
N TYR A 147 14.28 8.97 -21.83
CA TYR A 147 13.53 8.76 -23.09
C TYR A 147 14.36 9.17 -24.31
N VAL A 148 14.92 10.38 -24.29
CA VAL A 148 15.73 10.93 -25.39
C VAL A 148 17.04 10.15 -25.56
N SER A 149 17.64 9.67 -24.47
CA SER A 149 18.85 8.85 -24.52
C SER A 149 18.62 7.41 -25.02
N GLY A 150 17.37 7.03 -25.36
CA GLY A 150 17.03 5.64 -25.72
C GLY A 150 17.13 4.66 -24.54
N GLY A 151 17.10 5.17 -23.31
CA GLY A 151 17.35 4.44 -22.07
C GLY A 151 18.84 4.26 -21.76
N MET A 152 19.16 3.27 -20.92
CA MET A 152 20.54 2.86 -20.63
C MET A 152 20.82 1.54 -21.35
N PRO A 153 21.60 1.51 -22.44
CA PRO A 153 21.87 0.30 -23.21
C PRO A 153 22.46 -0.84 -22.35
N ALA A 154 23.27 -0.48 -21.35
CA ALA A 154 23.85 -1.41 -20.39
C ALA A 154 22.85 -2.16 -19.49
N ARG A 155 21.56 -1.75 -19.47
CA ARG A 155 20.51 -2.43 -18.68
C ARG A 155 20.08 -3.77 -19.28
N PHE A 156 20.24 -3.93 -20.59
CA PHE A 156 20.00 -5.17 -21.30
C PHE A 156 21.37 -5.74 -21.67
N GLY A 157 21.78 -6.84 -21.03
CA GLY A 157 22.92 -7.60 -21.55
C GLY A 157 22.68 -7.93 -23.02
N ALA A 158 23.72 -7.82 -23.85
CA ALA A 158 23.74 -8.05 -25.30
C ALA A 158 22.40 -8.54 -25.91
N ASN A 159 21.60 -7.57 -26.34
CA ASN A 159 20.40 -7.61 -27.18
C ASN A 159 19.96 -8.97 -27.78
N PRO A 160 18.77 -9.52 -27.41
CA PRO A 160 18.08 -10.54 -28.21
C PRO A 160 17.02 -9.99 -29.18
N ILE A 161 16.68 -8.68 -29.18
CA ILE A 161 15.47 -8.16 -29.86
C ILE A 161 15.82 -7.27 -31.06
N ARG A 162 16.73 -7.75 -31.92
CA ARG A 162 16.97 -7.14 -33.25
C ARG A 162 17.16 -8.15 -34.38
N THR A 163 16.65 -9.36 -34.22
CA THR A 163 16.53 -10.37 -35.28
C THR A 163 15.07 -10.80 -35.40
N ALA A 164 14.25 -9.92 -35.98
CA ALA A 164 13.00 -10.27 -36.64
C ALA A 164 12.79 -9.28 -37.78
#